data_AF-A0A2P2KT30-F1
#
_entry.id   AF-A0A2P2KT30-F1
#
_cell.length_a   1.000
_cell.length_b   1.000
_cell.length_c   1.000
_cell.angle_alpha   90.00
_cell.angle_beta   90.00
_cell.angle_gamma   90.00
#
_symmetry.space_group_name_H-M   'P 1'
#
loop_
_entity.id
_entity.type
_entity.pdbx_description
1 polymer ?
#
loop_
_entity_poly.entity_id
_entity_poly.type
_entity_poly.pdbx_seq_one_letter_code
_entity_poly.pdbx_strand_id
1 'polypeptide(L)'
;MEGSDPEESQKKRQKKNLYPGDFSRKHFEPMALRPYPLTSELSLMQEEDTQLEATRARFSNVLKRHAELAERLSRDSDKMIFERLQKEFEAARASQTREVYLDGEEWNDGLLATIRERVHMEADRKAMSGDTNMMPSHHFEEKITYKVGSKVICCLEGARIGIQYETSFAGETCELYHCVLESKSFLEKMTVLEHTVPFFLPIREAENDLLSSNAMVSLISSCAWTHFFNDIKSFIKIAPH
;
A
#
# COMPACT_ATOMS: atom_id res chain seq x y z
N MET A 1 59.88 -14.32 24.42
CA MET A 1 58.62 -14.98 24.81
C MET A 1 58.49 -14.85 26.31
N GLU A 2 58.06 -13.68 26.75
CA GLU A 2 57.52 -13.40 28.09
C GLU A 2 56.01 -13.68 28.00
N GLY A 3 55.26 -14.19 28.97
CA GLY A 3 55.46 -14.50 30.38
C GLY A 3 54.06 -14.52 31.04
N SER A 4 53.80 -15.52 31.89
CA SER A 4 52.80 -15.57 32.98
C SER A 4 51.30 -15.88 32.69
N ASP A 5 50.90 -17.08 33.12
CA ASP A 5 49.61 -17.51 33.73
C ASP A 5 49.59 -17.07 35.24
N PRO A 6 48.62 -17.33 36.17
CA PRO A 6 47.24 -17.88 36.13
C PRO A 6 46.22 -17.20 37.12
N GLU A 7 45.03 -17.81 37.33
CA GLU A 7 44.09 -17.69 38.49
C GLU A 7 43.34 -16.33 38.69
N GLU A 8 42.21 -16.14 39.38
CA GLU A 8 41.42 -16.90 40.36
C GLU A 8 39.99 -16.30 40.46
N SER A 9 39.03 -17.09 40.94
CA SER A 9 37.72 -16.67 41.46
C SER A 9 37.82 -15.78 42.72
N GLN A 10 36.77 -14.99 43.04
CA GLN A 10 36.23 -14.72 44.40
C GLN A 10 35.15 -13.60 44.35
N LYS A 11 33.86 -13.89 44.58
CA LYS A 11 33.12 -13.91 45.88
C LYS A 11 33.19 -12.62 46.73
N LYS A 12 32.02 -11.98 46.90
CA LYS A 12 31.38 -11.44 48.16
C LYS A 12 30.57 -10.17 47.83
N ARG A 13 29.34 -9.96 48.29
CA ARG A 13 28.77 -10.06 49.65
C ARG A 13 27.22 -10.03 49.50
N GLN A 14 26.42 -11.00 49.98
CA GLN A 14 25.88 -11.14 51.36
C GLN A 14 25.50 -9.78 51.98
N LYS A 15 24.30 -9.51 52.51
CA LYS A 15 23.38 -10.26 53.39
C LYS A 15 22.29 -9.21 53.78
N LYS A 16 21.00 -9.48 54.02
CA LYS A 16 20.43 -10.21 55.16
C LYS A 16 18.89 -10.13 55.06
N ASN A 17 18.23 -11.28 55.17
CA ASN A 17 16.87 -11.41 55.71
C ASN A 17 16.86 -10.97 57.19
N LEU A 18 15.71 -10.52 57.70
CA LEU A 18 15.26 -10.87 59.05
C LEU A 18 13.74 -10.61 59.19
N TYR A 19 12.97 -11.70 59.08
CA TYR A 19 11.72 -11.85 59.83
C TYR A 19 12.06 -12.05 61.31
N PRO A 20 11.13 -11.72 62.22
CA PRO A 20 10.96 -12.55 63.40
C PRO A 20 9.48 -12.87 63.69
N GLY A 21 9.25 -14.14 64.03
CA GLY A 21 8.53 -14.47 65.27
C GLY A 21 7.06 -14.85 65.14
N ASP A 22 6.76 -16.04 65.63
CA ASP A 22 5.57 -16.85 65.45
C ASP A 22 4.75 -16.98 66.76
N PHE A 23 3.53 -17.55 66.67
CA PHE A 23 2.64 -18.10 67.72
C PHE A 23 1.55 -17.25 68.44
N SER A 24 0.32 -17.34 67.89
CA SER A 24 -0.91 -17.95 68.46
C SER A 24 -1.41 -17.56 69.88
N ARG A 25 -2.62 -16.97 69.99
CA ARG A 25 -3.92 -17.67 70.24
C ARG A 25 -5.02 -16.72 70.77
N LYS A 26 -6.06 -16.52 69.93
CA LYS A 26 -7.52 -16.33 70.19
C LYS A 26 -8.00 -15.26 71.18
N HIS A 27 -8.80 -14.31 70.67
CA HIS A 27 -10.13 -14.01 71.23
C HIS A 27 -11.08 -13.53 70.11
N PHE A 28 -12.27 -14.13 70.05
CA PHE A 28 -13.37 -13.71 69.19
C PHE A 28 -14.06 -12.49 69.84
N GLU A 29 -14.42 -11.48 69.04
CA GLU A 29 -15.74 -10.84 69.10
C GLU A 29 -16.05 -10.10 67.79
N PRO A 30 -17.34 -9.97 67.42
CA PRO A 30 -17.78 -9.63 66.07
C PRO A 30 -18.08 -8.14 65.92
N MET A 31 -17.71 -7.52 64.80
CA MET A 31 -18.46 -6.34 64.34
C MET A 31 -18.20 -5.95 62.88
N ALA A 32 -19.32 -5.65 62.24
CA ALA A 32 -19.51 -4.90 61.00
C ALA A 32 -19.07 -5.58 59.70
N LEU A 33 -20.06 -6.18 59.02
CA LEU A 33 -20.14 -6.18 57.57
C LEU A 33 -19.82 -4.77 57.05
N ARG A 34 -18.60 -4.57 56.55
CA ARG A 34 -18.32 -3.53 55.57
C ARG A 34 -19.06 -3.93 54.29
N PRO A 35 -19.94 -3.09 53.73
CA PRO A 35 -20.42 -3.31 52.38
C PRO A 35 -19.20 -3.25 51.45
N TYR A 36 -18.92 -4.33 50.72
CA TYR A 36 -18.07 -4.25 49.54
C TYR A 36 -18.67 -3.19 48.60
N PRO A 37 -17.86 -2.25 48.07
CA PRO A 37 -18.38 -1.27 47.14
C PRO A 37 -18.59 -1.94 45.79
N LEU A 38 -19.77 -2.54 45.60
CA LEU A 38 -20.32 -2.85 44.27
C LEU A 38 -20.41 -1.58 43.39
N THR A 39 -20.40 -0.41 44.03
CA THR A 39 -20.29 0.92 43.43
C THR A 39 -18.91 1.25 42.84
N SER A 40 -17.85 0.55 43.25
CA SER A 40 -16.49 0.82 42.77
C SER A 40 -16.25 0.22 41.38
N GLU A 41 -16.76 -0.97 41.10
CA GLU A 41 -16.67 -1.58 39.77
C GLU A 41 -17.54 -0.83 38.75
N LEU A 42 -18.75 -0.40 39.14
CA LEU A 42 -19.60 0.45 38.28
C LEU A 42 -18.97 1.82 37.98
N SER A 43 -18.23 2.40 38.93
CA SER A 43 -17.52 3.65 38.70
C SER A 43 -16.30 3.48 37.79
N LEU A 44 -15.55 2.38 37.94
CA LEU A 44 -14.42 2.06 37.05
C LEU A 44 -14.89 1.81 35.62
N MET A 45 -15.97 1.04 35.43
CA MET A 45 -16.54 0.80 34.10
C MET A 45 -17.07 2.08 33.46
N GLN A 46 -17.69 2.97 34.23
CA GLN A 46 -18.19 4.26 33.73
C GLN A 46 -17.05 5.24 33.41
N GLU A 47 -15.97 5.23 34.19
CA GLU A 47 -14.78 6.04 33.94
C GLU A 47 -13.99 5.52 32.72
N GLU A 48 -13.92 4.20 32.53
CA GLU A 48 -13.37 3.59 31.31
C GLU A 48 -14.21 3.92 30.07
N ASP A 49 -15.55 3.84 30.16
CA ASP A 49 -16.45 4.21 29.06
C ASP A 49 -16.31 5.69 28.69
N THR A 50 -16.22 6.59 29.67
CA THR A 50 -16.02 8.02 29.39
C THR A 50 -14.65 8.32 28.80
N GLN A 51 -13.58 7.63 29.24
CA GLN A 51 -12.27 7.73 28.59
C GLN A 51 -12.27 7.18 27.16
N LEU A 52 -12.98 6.07 26.93
CA LEU A 52 -13.14 5.48 25.60
C LEU A 52 -13.89 6.43 24.68
N GLU A 53 -14.97 7.05 25.15
CA GLU A 53 -15.70 8.08 24.40
C GLU A 53 -14.83 9.31 24.12
N ALA A 54 -14.09 9.81 25.10
CA ALA A 54 -13.17 10.93 24.89
C ALA A 54 -12.08 10.60 23.87
N THR A 55 -11.62 9.34 23.83
CA THR A 55 -10.64 8.87 22.85
C THR A 55 -11.25 8.72 21.47
N ARG A 56 -12.47 8.15 21.37
CA ARG A 56 -13.24 8.07 20.12
C ARG A 56 -13.54 9.46 19.54
N ALA A 57 -13.91 10.43 20.39
CA ALA A 57 -14.15 11.81 20.00
C ALA A 57 -12.87 12.49 19.47
N ARG A 58 -11.72 12.28 20.13
CA ARG A 58 -10.42 12.77 19.65
C ARG A 58 -10.06 12.17 18.29
N PHE A 59 -10.23 10.86 18.11
CA PHE A 59 -10.00 10.20 16.82
C PHE A 59 -10.93 10.71 15.72
N SER A 60 -12.23 10.85 16.00
CA SER A 60 -13.19 11.40 15.05
C SER A 60 -12.81 12.83 14.60
N ASN A 61 -12.34 13.66 15.53
CA ASN A 61 -11.87 15.02 15.21
C ASN A 61 -10.61 15.00 14.34
N VAL A 62 -9.68 14.08 14.59
CA VAL A 62 -8.49 13.88 13.74
C VAL A 62 -8.89 13.44 12.34
N LEU A 63 -9.78 12.45 12.20
CA LEU A 63 -10.28 11.99 10.91
C LEU A 63 -10.97 13.11 10.13
N LYS A 64 -11.76 13.93 10.81
CA LYS A 64 -12.43 15.08 10.19
C LYS A 64 -11.42 16.10 9.65
N ARG A 65 -10.43 16.49 10.45
CA ARG A 65 -9.36 17.41 10.01
C ARG A 65 -8.51 16.82 8.89
N HIS A 66 -8.27 15.51 8.93
CA HIS A 66 -7.58 14.81 7.86
C HIS A 66 -8.37 14.88 6.55
N ALA A 67 -9.68 14.64 6.59
CA ALA A 67 -10.55 14.75 5.41
C ALA A 67 -10.58 16.19 4.86
N GLU A 68 -10.74 17.19 5.72
CA GLU A 68 -10.71 18.61 5.31
C GLU A 68 -9.34 19.01 4.73
N LEU A 69 -8.25 18.49 5.29
CA LEU A 69 -6.91 18.72 4.75
C LEU A 69 -6.71 18.02 3.40
N ALA A 70 -7.18 16.78 3.27
CA ALA A 70 -7.15 16.03 2.02
C ALA A 70 -7.94 16.75 0.92
N GLU A 71 -9.12 17.29 1.23
CA GLU A 71 -9.92 18.08 0.30
C GLU A 71 -9.21 19.38 -0.11
N ARG A 72 -8.55 20.08 0.82
CA ARG A 72 -7.80 21.31 0.51
C ARG A 72 -6.50 21.06 -0.27
N LEU A 73 -5.88 19.91 -0.08
CA LEU A 73 -4.67 19.51 -0.81
C LEU A 73 -5.00 18.89 -2.16
N SER A 74 -6.19 18.29 -2.29
CA SER A 74 -6.74 17.83 -3.56
C SER A 74 -6.98 19.02 -4.46
N ARG A 75 -6.25 19.09 -5.57
CA ARG A 75 -6.46 20.14 -6.56
C ARG A 75 -7.67 19.73 -7.40
N ASP A 76 -8.51 20.68 -7.83
CA ASP A 76 -9.62 20.36 -8.74
C ASP A 76 -9.15 19.60 -10.01
N SER A 77 -7.91 19.85 -10.43
CA SER A 77 -7.24 19.08 -11.50
C SER A 77 -7.13 17.60 -11.17
N ASP A 78 -6.81 17.25 -9.92
CA ASP A 78 -6.54 15.88 -9.49
C ASP A 78 -7.86 15.09 -9.42
N LYS A 79 -8.95 15.75 -9.02
CA LYS A 79 -10.30 15.17 -9.07
C LYS A 79 -10.75 14.91 -10.51
N MET A 80 -10.54 15.87 -11.40
CA MET A 80 -10.83 15.70 -12.84
C MET A 80 -10.00 14.57 -13.46
N ILE A 81 -8.71 14.47 -13.10
CA ILE A 81 -7.82 13.39 -13.54
C ILE A 81 -8.34 12.04 -13.03
N PHE A 82 -8.70 11.94 -11.75
CA PHE A 82 -9.23 10.71 -11.16
C PHE A 82 -10.50 10.24 -11.87
N GLU A 83 -11.49 11.11 -12.04
CA GLU A 83 -12.75 10.74 -12.67
C GLU A 83 -12.56 10.32 -14.14
N ARG A 84 -11.66 10.98 -14.87
CA ARG A 84 -11.34 10.61 -16.25
C ARG A 84 -10.60 9.27 -16.31
N LEU A 85 -9.56 9.07 -15.49
CA LEU A 85 -8.80 7.83 -15.48
C LEU A 85 -9.65 6.65 -15.04
N GLN A 86 -10.49 6.83 -14.01
CA GLN A 86 -11.45 5.81 -13.59
C GLN A 86 -12.33 5.35 -14.76
N LYS A 87 -12.93 6.30 -15.51
CA LYS A 87 -13.74 5.99 -16.70
C LYS A 87 -12.94 5.28 -17.80
N GLU A 88 -11.71 5.68 -18.03
CA GLU A 88 -10.84 5.07 -19.03
C GLU A 88 -10.50 3.61 -18.68
N PHE A 89 -10.18 3.33 -17.41
CA PHE A 89 -9.94 1.98 -16.92
C PHE A 89 -11.20 1.12 -16.93
N GLU A 90 -12.35 1.69 -16.58
CA GLU A 90 -13.65 1.01 -16.68
C GLU A 90 -14.01 0.68 -18.12
N ALA A 91 -13.77 1.60 -19.06
CA ALA A 91 -13.99 1.36 -20.48
C ALA A 91 -13.03 0.28 -21.02
N ALA A 92 -11.76 0.31 -20.62
CA ALA A 92 -10.79 -0.72 -20.97
C ALA A 92 -11.26 -2.10 -20.48
N ARG A 93 -11.69 -2.17 -19.21
CA ARG A 93 -12.25 -3.39 -18.60
C ARG A 93 -13.53 -3.86 -19.27
N ALA A 94 -14.45 -2.95 -19.60
CA ALA A 94 -15.70 -3.28 -20.30
C ALA A 94 -15.44 -3.79 -21.73
N SER A 95 -14.37 -3.31 -22.38
CA SER A 95 -13.96 -3.75 -23.71
C SER A 95 -13.03 -4.98 -23.69
N GLN A 96 -12.64 -5.47 -22.51
CA GLN A 96 -11.71 -6.60 -22.40
C GLN A 96 -12.37 -7.88 -22.92
N THR A 97 -11.61 -8.66 -23.69
CA THR A 97 -12.06 -9.96 -24.21
C THR A 97 -11.50 -11.11 -23.39
N ARG A 98 -10.42 -10.87 -22.63
CA ARG A 98 -9.79 -11.89 -21.81
C ARG A 98 -9.22 -11.27 -20.54
N GLU A 99 -9.33 -12.03 -19.46
CA GLU A 99 -8.71 -11.73 -18.18
C GLU A 99 -7.74 -12.84 -17.81
N VAL A 100 -6.52 -12.46 -17.43
CA VAL A 100 -5.46 -13.39 -17.03
C VAL A 100 -5.10 -13.09 -15.58
N TYR A 101 -5.32 -14.09 -14.71
CA TYR A 101 -4.88 -14.06 -13.34
C TYR A 101 -3.47 -14.62 -13.28
N LEU A 102 -2.57 -13.84 -12.70
CA LEU A 102 -1.15 -14.16 -12.60
C LEU A 102 -0.79 -14.45 -11.15
N ASP A 103 0.11 -15.41 -10.98
CA ASP A 103 0.84 -15.57 -9.74
C ASP A 103 1.97 -14.54 -9.65
N GLY A 104 2.48 -14.29 -8.44
CA GLY A 104 3.50 -13.26 -8.18
C GLY A 104 4.76 -13.39 -9.03
N GLU A 105 5.14 -14.62 -9.41
CA GLU A 105 6.34 -14.93 -10.22
C GLU A 105 6.12 -14.75 -11.73
N GLU A 106 4.87 -14.78 -12.19
CA GLU A 106 4.53 -14.58 -13.60
C GLU A 106 4.58 -13.09 -13.99
N TRP A 107 4.60 -12.20 -12.99
CA TRP A 107 4.90 -10.80 -13.16
C TRP A 107 6.41 -10.57 -13.30
N ASN A 108 6.90 -10.65 -14.54
CA ASN A 108 8.32 -10.49 -14.86
C ASN A 108 8.54 -9.68 -16.15
N ASP A 109 9.79 -9.30 -16.40
CA ASP A 109 10.17 -8.44 -17.53
C ASP A 109 9.70 -8.96 -18.89
N GLY A 110 9.63 -10.28 -19.08
CA GLY A 110 9.14 -10.89 -20.33
C GLY A 110 7.66 -10.65 -20.58
N LEU A 111 6.82 -10.79 -19.54
CA LEU A 111 5.41 -10.44 -19.62
C LEU A 111 5.23 -8.94 -19.90
N LEU A 112 5.94 -8.10 -19.14
CA LEU A 112 5.83 -6.65 -19.27
C LEU A 112 6.29 -6.17 -20.66
N ALA A 113 7.34 -6.78 -21.23
CA ALA A 113 7.76 -6.54 -22.62
C ALA A 113 6.69 -6.94 -23.63
N THR A 114 6.01 -8.09 -23.41
CA THR A 114 4.90 -8.55 -24.25
C THR A 114 3.72 -7.56 -24.22
N ILE A 115 3.37 -7.04 -23.04
CA ILE A 115 2.31 -6.03 -22.89
C ILE A 115 2.69 -4.76 -23.64
N ARG A 116 3.95 -4.30 -23.49
CA ARG A 116 4.47 -3.12 -24.17
C ARG A 116 4.46 -3.27 -25.70
N GLU A 117 4.93 -4.41 -26.22
CA GLU A 117 4.88 -4.72 -27.64
C GLU A 117 3.44 -4.68 -28.17
N ARG A 118 2.50 -5.28 -27.43
CA ARG A 118 1.09 -5.31 -27.85
C ARG A 118 0.48 -3.92 -27.98
N VAL A 119 0.68 -3.02 -27.01
CA VAL A 119 0.10 -1.66 -27.10
C VAL A 119 0.69 -0.85 -28.25
N HIS A 120 1.98 -1.06 -28.58
CA HIS A 120 2.60 -0.43 -29.74
C HIS A 120 2.09 -0.99 -31.06
N MET A 121 2.05 -2.31 -31.20
CA MET A 121 1.51 -2.95 -32.40
C MET A 121 0.04 -2.57 -32.65
N GLU A 122 -0.74 -2.40 -31.59
CA GLU A 122 -2.15 -1.99 -31.68
C GLU A 122 -2.29 -0.52 -32.10
N ALA A 123 -1.49 0.37 -31.50
CA ALA A 123 -1.44 1.78 -31.89
C ALA A 123 -1.04 1.95 -33.35
N ASP A 124 0.01 1.25 -33.80
CA ASP A 124 0.49 1.30 -35.18
C ASP A 124 -0.57 0.77 -36.16
N ARG A 125 -1.24 -0.33 -35.81
CA ARG A 125 -2.32 -0.89 -36.63
C ARG A 125 -3.48 0.09 -36.79
N LYS A 126 -3.88 0.76 -35.72
CA LYS A 126 -4.95 1.78 -35.75
C LYS A 126 -4.55 3.00 -36.55
N ALA A 127 -3.30 3.45 -36.45
CA ALA A 127 -2.77 4.55 -37.26
C ALA A 127 -2.79 4.23 -38.76
N MET A 128 -2.47 2.98 -39.14
CA MET A 128 -2.49 2.52 -40.54
C MET A 128 -3.90 2.20 -41.06
N SER A 129 -4.87 1.99 -40.17
CA SER A 129 -6.27 1.67 -40.53
C SER A 129 -7.13 2.91 -40.80
N GLY A 130 -6.58 4.12 -40.61
CA GLY A 130 -7.30 5.39 -40.81
C GLY A 130 -7.72 5.69 -42.25
N ASP A 131 -7.20 4.96 -43.25
CA ASP A 131 -7.39 5.27 -44.68
C ASP A 131 -8.19 4.24 -45.49
N THR A 132 -8.65 3.13 -44.90
CA THR A 132 -9.31 2.04 -45.67
C THR A 132 -10.69 1.70 -45.14
N ASN A 133 -11.66 2.45 -45.64
CA ASN A 133 -13.07 2.10 -45.63
C ASN A 133 -13.27 0.87 -46.55
N MET A 134 -13.08 -0.36 -46.06
CA MET A 134 -13.64 -1.65 -46.58
C MET A 134 -12.86 -2.87 -46.04
N MET A 135 -13.13 -3.30 -44.81
CA MET A 135 -13.27 -4.69 -44.33
C MET A 135 -13.16 -4.66 -42.80
N PRO A 136 -14.13 -5.18 -42.02
CA PRO A 136 -13.85 -5.53 -40.64
C PRO A 136 -12.80 -6.65 -40.70
N SER A 137 -11.53 -6.30 -40.49
CA SER A 137 -10.52 -7.32 -40.25
C SER A 137 -10.97 -8.08 -39.01
N HIS A 138 -11.51 -9.28 -39.24
CA HIS A 138 -12.06 -10.20 -38.24
C HIS A 138 -10.96 -10.78 -37.32
N HIS A 139 -9.89 -10.04 -37.07
CA HIS A 139 -9.03 -10.27 -35.94
C HIS A 139 -9.75 -9.67 -34.74
N PHE A 140 -10.45 -10.51 -33.98
CA PHE A 140 -10.82 -10.19 -32.61
C PHE A 140 -9.61 -9.55 -31.94
N GLU A 141 -9.68 -8.23 -31.74
CA GLU A 141 -8.63 -7.45 -31.11
C GLU A 141 -8.62 -7.88 -29.65
N GLU A 142 -7.81 -8.89 -29.33
CA GLU A 142 -7.82 -9.53 -28.02
C GLU A 142 -7.33 -8.51 -26.99
N LYS A 143 -8.27 -7.92 -26.26
CA LYS A 143 -8.01 -6.99 -25.17
C LYS A 143 -7.84 -7.77 -23.89
N ILE A 144 -6.59 -7.96 -23.50
CA ILE A 144 -6.23 -8.72 -22.30
C ILE A 144 -6.03 -7.77 -21.12
N THR A 145 -6.67 -8.10 -20.01
CA THR A 145 -6.41 -7.51 -18.70
C THR A 145 -5.66 -8.51 -17.83
N TYR A 146 -4.59 -8.07 -17.19
CA TYR A 146 -3.77 -8.89 -16.30
C TYR A 146 -4.03 -8.50 -14.85
N LYS A 147 -4.21 -9.49 -13.98
CA LYS A 147 -4.50 -9.28 -12.55
C LYS A 147 -3.54 -10.08 -11.68
N VAL A 148 -2.94 -9.43 -10.69
CA VAL A 148 -2.11 -10.08 -9.67
C VAL A 148 -2.33 -9.41 -8.32
N GLY A 149 -2.86 -10.16 -7.35
CA GLY A 149 -3.24 -9.59 -6.04
C GLY A 149 -4.16 -8.38 -6.19
N SER A 150 -3.72 -7.22 -5.68
CA SER A 150 -4.46 -5.95 -5.75
C SER A 150 -4.06 -5.05 -6.92
N LYS A 151 -3.43 -5.61 -7.96
CA LYS A 151 -2.95 -4.90 -9.15
C LYS A 151 -3.69 -5.37 -10.39
N VAL A 152 -3.97 -4.43 -11.27
CA VAL A 152 -4.55 -4.69 -12.58
C VAL A 152 -3.76 -3.92 -13.63
N ILE A 153 -3.28 -4.60 -14.68
CA ILE A 153 -2.76 -3.96 -15.89
C ILE A 153 -3.78 -4.10 -17.01
N CYS A 154 -4.05 -3.01 -17.71
CA CYS A 154 -4.81 -3.03 -18.94
C CYS A 154 -4.07 -2.30 -20.07
N CYS A 155 -4.31 -2.75 -21.30
CA CYS A 155 -3.94 -2.01 -22.50
C CYS A 155 -4.94 -0.87 -22.68
N LEU A 156 -4.47 0.37 -22.71
CA LEU A 156 -5.31 1.55 -22.97
C LEU A 156 -5.24 1.93 -24.44
N GLU A 157 -6.02 2.93 -24.85
CA GLU A 157 -6.01 3.40 -26.24
C GLU A 157 -4.68 4.10 -26.58
N GLY A 158 -4.12 3.78 -27.75
CA GLY A 158 -2.78 4.22 -28.15
C GLY A 158 -1.67 3.34 -27.55
N ALA A 159 -0.43 3.82 -27.58
CA ALA A 159 0.71 3.11 -27.00
C ALA A 159 0.78 3.29 -25.48
N ARG A 160 -0.37 3.10 -24.79
CA ARG A 160 -0.56 3.41 -23.38
C ARG A 160 -0.86 2.15 -22.57
N ILE A 161 -0.23 2.04 -21.40
CA ILE A 161 -0.43 0.97 -20.43
C ILE A 161 -1.03 1.58 -19.17
N GLY A 162 -2.17 1.05 -18.73
CA GLY A 162 -2.81 1.43 -17.48
C GLY A 162 -2.46 0.46 -16.36
N ILE A 163 -1.99 0.98 -15.22
CA ILE A 163 -1.82 0.24 -13.98
C ILE A 163 -2.84 0.78 -12.96
N GLN A 164 -3.70 -0.09 -12.47
CA GLN A 164 -4.60 0.19 -11.35
C GLN A 164 -4.10 -0.59 -10.13
N TYR A 165 -4.06 0.10 -8.99
CA TYR A 165 -3.71 -0.47 -7.70
C TYR A 165 -4.82 -0.22 -6.70
N GLU A 166 -5.26 -1.31 -6.09
CA GLU A 166 -6.25 -1.29 -5.04
C GLU A 166 -5.58 -1.47 -3.69
N THR A 167 -5.95 -0.62 -2.74
CA THR A 167 -5.57 -0.79 -1.33
C THR A 167 -6.70 -1.45 -0.58
N SER A 168 -6.36 -2.36 0.33
CA SER A 168 -7.33 -2.96 1.23
C SER A 168 -6.90 -2.82 2.68
N PHE A 169 -7.88 -2.61 3.54
CA PHE A 169 -7.69 -2.57 4.99
C PHE A 169 -8.78 -3.42 5.63
N ALA A 170 -8.38 -4.35 6.51
CA ALA A 170 -9.30 -5.29 7.17
C ALA A 170 -10.20 -6.10 6.20
N GLY A 171 -9.75 -6.32 4.96
CA GLY A 171 -10.49 -7.05 3.93
C GLY A 171 -11.45 -6.20 3.11
N GLU A 172 -11.62 -4.92 3.44
CA GLU A 172 -12.41 -3.96 2.66
C GLU A 172 -11.50 -3.17 1.73
N THR A 173 -12.02 -2.85 0.53
CA THR A 173 -11.32 -2.04 -0.46
C THR A 173 -11.41 -0.57 -0.06
N CYS A 174 -10.27 0.09 0.06
CA CYS A 174 -10.21 1.47 0.54
C CYS A 174 -10.16 2.45 -0.62
N GLU A 175 -9.01 2.51 -1.28
CA GLU A 175 -8.73 3.49 -2.33
C GLU A 175 -8.15 2.82 -3.58
N LEU A 176 -8.58 3.33 -4.73
CA LEU A 176 -8.10 2.94 -6.05
C LEU A 176 -7.16 4.02 -6.58
N TYR A 177 -5.98 3.58 -7.04
CA TYR A 177 -5.00 4.45 -7.66
C TYR A 177 -4.74 4.01 -9.09
N HIS A 178 -4.55 5.00 -9.96
CA HIS A 178 -4.30 4.80 -11.38
C HIS A 178 -2.95 5.41 -11.75
N CYS A 179 -2.22 4.75 -12.63
CA CYS A 179 -1.03 5.25 -13.30
C CYS A 179 -1.11 4.86 -14.77
N VAL A 180 -0.89 5.83 -15.65
CA VAL A 180 -0.84 5.64 -17.10
C VAL A 180 0.60 5.84 -17.55
N LEU A 181 1.13 4.83 -18.20
CA LEU A 181 2.45 4.86 -18.82
C LEU A 181 2.30 4.99 -20.33
N GLU A 182 3.17 5.78 -20.96
CA GLU A 182 3.22 5.97 -22.41
C GLU A 182 4.68 6.04 -22.91
N SER A 183 4.89 5.51 -24.11
CA SER A 183 6.08 5.77 -24.92
C SER A 183 5.64 6.15 -26.33
N LYS A 184 6.28 7.16 -26.94
CA LYS A 184 5.91 7.62 -28.29
C LYS A 184 6.35 6.64 -29.38
N SER A 185 7.35 5.82 -29.07
CA SER A 185 7.86 4.78 -29.95
C SER A 185 8.29 3.58 -29.11
N PHE A 186 8.28 2.40 -29.73
CA PHE A 186 8.84 1.19 -29.12
C PHE A 186 10.33 1.35 -28.76
N LEU A 187 11.04 2.28 -29.42
CA LEU A 187 12.43 2.61 -29.12
C LEU A 187 12.62 3.61 -27.97
N GLU A 188 11.55 4.20 -27.45
CA GLU A 188 11.61 5.17 -26.36
C GLU A 188 11.25 4.53 -25.02
N LYS A 189 11.94 4.98 -23.96
CA LYS A 189 11.63 4.60 -22.57
C LYS A 189 10.18 4.94 -22.23
N MET A 190 9.50 4.06 -21.48
CA MET A 190 8.18 4.36 -20.93
C MET A 190 8.25 5.49 -19.90
N THR A 191 7.27 6.39 -19.95
CA THR A 191 7.15 7.54 -19.04
C THR A 191 5.78 7.57 -18.40
N VAL A 192 5.67 8.10 -17.18
CA VAL A 192 4.40 8.32 -16.51
C VAL A 192 3.73 9.54 -17.12
N LEU A 193 2.62 9.30 -17.81
CA LEU A 193 1.82 10.34 -18.43
C LEU A 193 0.92 11.00 -17.38
N GLU A 194 0.13 10.21 -16.66
CA GLU A 194 -0.86 10.69 -15.69
C GLU A 194 -1.06 9.68 -14.54
N HIS A 195 -1.38 10.17 -13.35
CA HIS A 195 -1.66 9.32 -12.19
C HIS A 195 -2.59 9.98 -11.17
N THR A 196 -3.22 9.18 -10.33
CA THR A 196 -4.01 9.63 -9.16
C THR A 196 -3.29 9.38 -7.84
N VAL A 197 -2.02 9.00 -7.92
CA VAL A 197 -1.21 8.63 -6.75
C VAL A 197 -0.90 9.89 -5.92
N PRO A 198 -1.03 9.83 -4.59
CA PRO A 198 -0.84 10.98 -3.72
C PRO A 198 0.51 11.69 -3.89
N PHE A 199 0.49 13.02 -3.80
CA PHE A 199 1.67 13.88 -4.04
C PHE A 199 2.88 13.61 -3.13
N PHE A 200 2.66 13.04 -1.94
CA PHE A 200 3.74 12.69 -1.02
C PHE A 200 4.52 11.45 -1.45
N LEU A 201 4.04 10.75 -2.48
CA LEU A 201 4.70 9.59 -3.06
C LEU A 201 5.54 10.04 -4.28
N PRO A 202 6.85 9.73 -4.30
CA PRO A 202 7.81 10.28 -5.24
C PRO A 202 7.78 9.57 -6.61
N ILE A 203 6.67 9.70 -7.36
CA ILE A 203 6.52 9.07 -8.69
C ILE A 203 7.55 9.54 -9.70
N ARG A 204 7.81 10.85 -9.76
CA ARG A 204 8.77 11.41 -10.71
C ARG A 204 10.19 10.94 -10.43
N GLU A 205 10.53 10.70 -9.17
CA GLU A 205 11.81 10.13 -8.80
C GLU A 205 11.88 8.63 -9.16
N ALA A 206 10.74 7.92 -9.24
CA ALA A 206 10.69 6.55 -9.74
C ALA A 206 11.06 6.45 -11.22
N GLU A 207 10.78 7.49 -12.02
CA GLU A 207 11.17 7.55 -13.43
C GLU A 207 12.68 7.76 -13.64
N ASN A 208 13.33 8.46 -12.71
CA ASN A 208 14.68 9.00 -12.88
C ASN A 208 15.81 8.11 -12.32
N ASP A 209 15.53 6.87 -11.90
CA ASP A 209 16.49 5.94 -11.27
C ASP A 209 17.23 6.49 -10.02
N LEU A 210 16.91 7.73 -9.58
CA LEU A 210 17.54 8.42 -8.44
C LEU A 210 17.06 7.90 -7.08
N LEU A 211 16.03 7.06 -7.05
CA LEU A 211 15.57 6.43 -5.81
C LEU A 211 16.47 5.26 -5.46
N SER A 212 17.54 5.55 -4.69
CA SER A 212 18.27 4.50 -3.96
C SER A 212 17.29 3.70 -3.10
N SER A 213 17.46 2.39 -3.01
CA SER A 213 16.57 1.49 -2.24
C SER A 213 16.34 1.96 -0.80
N ASN A 214 17.28 2.71 -0.22
CA ASN A 214 17.17 3.26 1.14
C ASN A 214 16.20 4.45 1.26
N ALA A 215 16.00 5.25 0.20
CA ALA A 215 15.05 6.38 0.22
C ALA A 215 13.59 5.91 0.11
N MET A 216 13.36 4.76 -0.55
CA MET A 216 12.03 4.12 -0.55
C MET A 216 11.67 3.56 0.83
N VAL A 217 12.63 2.97 1.56
CA VAL A 217 12.34 2.27 2.83
C VAL A 217 11.86 3.21 3.94
N SER A 218 12.28 4.48 3.96
CA SER A 218 11.88 5.43 5.01
C SER A 218 10.51 6.10 4.77
N LEU A 219 10.16 6.40 3.52
CA LEU A 219 8.87 7.04 3.15
C LEU A 219 7.77 6.03 2.78
N ILE A 220 8.16 4.87 2.24
CA ILE A 220 7.27 3.83 1.68
C ILE A 220 7.25 2.59 2.60
N SER A 221 7.69 2.72 3.86
CA SER A 221 7.69 1.63 4.86
C SER A 221 6.29 1.05 5.14
N SER A 222 5.23 1.76 4.71
CA SER A 222 3.90 1.16 4.54
C SER A 222 3.95 0.20 3.34
N CYS A 223 4.05 -1.10 3.64
CA CYS A 223 4.28 -2.21 2.69
C CYS A 223 3.42 -2.20 1.42
N ALA A 224 2.27 -1.52 1.41
CA ALA A 224 1.36 -1.48 0.27
C ALA A 224 1.97 -0.80 -0.97
N TRP A 225 2.72 0.29 -0.79
CA TRP A 225 3.13 1.15 -1.90
C TRP A 225 4.40 0.68 -2.62
N THR A 226 5.29 -0.03 -1.93
CA THR A 226 6.56 -0.52 -2.49
C THR A 226 6.36 -1.34 -3.75
N HIS A 227 5.36 -2.23 -3.75
CA HIS A 227 5.09 -3.08 -4.90
C HIS A 227 4.61 -2.24 -6.10
N PHE A 228 3.71 -1.29 -5.90
CA PHE A 228 3.22 -0.42 -6.97
C PHE A 228 4.34 0.40 -7.62
N PHE A 229 5.28 0.92 -6.81
CA PHE A 229 6.44 1.64 -7.32
C PHE A 229 7.42 0.75 -8.08
N ASN A 230 7.62 -0.49 -7.63
CA ASN A 230 8.46 -1.45 -8.33
C ASN A 230 7.87 -1.80 -9.71
N ASP A 231 6.55 -1.95 -9.80
CA ASP A 231 5.86 -2.23 -11.06
C ASP A 231 6.06 -1.12 -12.10
N ILE A 232 5.88 0.13 -11.68
CA ILE A 232 6.15 1.30 -12.52
C ILE A 232 7.62 1.29 -12.97
N LYS A 233 8.56 1.07 -12.03
CA LYS A 233 9.98 1.00 -12.34
C LYS A 233 10.31 -0.12 -13.33
N SER A 234 9.68 -1.28 -13.23
CA SER A 234 9.95 -2.39 -14.16
C SER A 234 9.53 -2.03 -15.58
N PHE A 235 8.33 -1.48 -15.79
CA PHE A 235 7.93 -0.99 -17.12
C PHE A 235 8.85 0.09 -17.68
N ILE A 236 9.27 1.01 -16.82
CA ILE A 236 10.19 2.11 -17.16
C ILE A 236 11.59 1.58 -17.52
N LYS A 237 12.03 0.48 -16.92
CA LYS A 237 13.36 -0.11 -17.14
C LYS A 237 13.44 -1.06 -18.33
N ILE A 238 12.32 -1.63 -18.76
CA ILE A 238 12.29 -2.52 -19.92
C ILE A 238 12.75 -1.73 -21.13
N ALA A 239 14.02 -1.96 -21.48
CA ALA A 239 14.68 -1.22 -22.52
C ALA A 239 13.97 -1.46 -23.86
N PRO A 240 13.99 -0.48 -24.77
CA PRO A 240 13.76 -0.77 -26.17
C PRO A 240 14.82 -1.79 -26.63
N HIS A 241 14.37 -2.95 -27.11
CA HIS A 241 15.24 -3.97 -27.68
C HIS A 241 15.67 -3.63 -29.11
#